data_AF-A0A841XZ14-F1
#
_entry.id   AF-A0A841XZ14-F1
#
_cell.length_a   1.000
_cell.length_b   1.000
_cell.length_c   1.000
_cell.angle_alpha   90.00
_cell.angle_beta   90.00
_cell.angle_gamma   90.00
#
_symmetry.space_group_name_H-M   'P 1'
#
loop_
_entity.id
_entity.type
_entity.pdbx_description
1 polymer ?
#
loop_
_entity_poly.entity_id
_entity_poly.type
_entity_poly.pdbx_seq_one_letter_code
_entity_poly.pdbx_strand_id
1 'polypeptide(L)'
;MDIVKKLASMDNNYKMNRSVYIHPENIKKMLSSEKEVLDLLITPFLIGERDQEVYELLYYKTYSEVINDGESETITYDSGNLLPAEVTSRIFPGAYINKNDIAFFNGFWSSYFNAMEKMKFNDDTTATTLLKKGAQIFYEVV
;
A
#
# COMPACT_ATOMS: atom_id res chain seq x y z
N MET A 1 -9.74 16.35 -9.13
CA MET A 1 -9.70 15.26 -10.12
C MET A 1 -9.51 13.98 -9.35
N ASP A 2 -10.36 12.97 -9.57
CA ASP A 2 -10.38 11.74 -8.76
C ASP A 2 -9.11 10.91 -9.01
N ILE A 3 -8.28 10.78 -7.98
CA ILE A 3 -6.96 10.14 -8.10
C ILE A 3 -7.06 8.66 -8.42
N VAL A 4 -8.11 8.00 -7.94
CA VAL A 4 -8.39 6.59 -8.20
C VAL A 4 -8.65 6.40 -9.70
N LYS A 5 -9.43 7.30 -10.32
CA LYS A 5 -9.67 7.26 -11.78
C LYS A 5 -8.39 7.47 -12.58
N LYS A 6 -7.53 8.40 -12.14
CA LYS A 6 -6.23 8.64 -12.78
C LYS A 6 -5.38 7.37 -12.72
N LEU A 7 -5.21 6.79 -11.54
CA LEU A 7 -4.44 5.55 -11.35
C LEU A 7 -5.00 4.40 -12.18
N ALA A 8 -6.32 4.18 -12.16
CA ALA A 8 -6.97 3.09 -12.89
C ALA A 8 -6.82 3.18 -14.42
N SER A 9 -6.64 4.41 -14.94
CA SER A 9 -6.42 4.66 -16.37
C SER A 9 -4.98 4.45 -16.85
N MET A 10 -4.02 4.30 -15.92
CA MET A 10 -2.61 4.09 -16.28
C MET A 10 -2.36 2.68 -16.82
N ASP A 11 -1.31 2.57 -17.63
CA ASP A 11 -0.87 1.29 -18.21
C ASP A 11 -0.27 0.36 -17.14
N ASN A 12 -0.11 -0.93 -17.48
CA ASN A 12 0.49 -1.97 -16.63
C ASN A 12 -0.27 -2.32 -15.33
N ASN A 13 -1.44 -1.73 -15.09
CA ASN A 13 -2.34 -2.20 -14.05
C ASN A 13 -2.92 -3.57 -14.41
N TYR A 14 -3.11 -4.43 -13.40
CA TYR A 14 -3.79 -5.70 -13.58
C TYR A 14 -5.30 -5.50 -13.55
N LYS A 15 -6.01 -6.03 -14.55
CA LYS A 15 -7.47 -5.91 -14.67
C LYS A 15 -8.09 -7.30 -14.63
N MET A 16 -8.98 -7.50 -13.66
CA MET A 16 -9.71 -8.76 -13.53
C MET A 16 -11.16 -8.43 -13.17
N ASN A 17 -12.08 -8.92 -14.00
CA ASN A 17 -13.50 -8.61 -13.91
C ASN A 17 -13.76 -7.09 -13.90
N ARG A 18 -14.32 -6.57 -12.81
CA ARG A 18 -14.60 -5.13 -12.60
C ARG A 18 -13.56 -4.44 -11.72
N SER A 19 -12.53 -5.17 -11.28
CA SER A 19 -11.49 -4.67 -10.40
C SER A 19 -10.26 -4.26 -11.19
N VAL A 20 -9.62 -3.17 -10.76
CA VAL A 20 -8.35 -2.68 -11.29
C VAL A 20 -7.36 -2.64 -10.14
N TYR A 21 -6.29 -3.41 -10.25
CA TYR A 21 -5.22 -3.46 -9.28
C TYR A 21 -4.02 -2.67 -9.83
N ILE A 22 -3.61 -1.67 -9.07
CA ILE A 22 -2.67 -0.65 -9.48
C ILE A 22 -1.25 -1.19 -9.33
N HIS A 23 -0.46 -1.06 -10.41
CA HIS A 23 0.94 -1.46 -10.40
C HIS A 23 1.75 -0.56 -9.44
N PRO A 24 2.73 -1.09 -8.68
CA PRO A 24 3.54 -0.30 -7.75
C PRO A 24 4.16 0.96 -8.36
N GLU A 25 4.61 0.89 -9.60
CA GLU A 25 5.20 2.03 -10.31
C GLU A 25 4.22 3.19 -10.52
N ASN A 26 2.94 2.88 -10.77
CA ASN A 26 1.91 3.90 -11.00
C ASN A 26 1.62 4.69 -9.72
N ILE A 27 1.60 4.01 -8.57
CA ILE A 27 1.44 4.67 -7.27
C ILE A 27 2.67 5.52 -6.94
N LYS A 28 3.88 4.95 -7.07
CA LYS A 28 5.12 5.69 -6.85
C LYS A 28 5.18 6.95 -7.73
N LYS A 29 4.84 6.83 -9.01
CA LYS A 29 4.79 7.96 -9.96
C LYS A 29 3.74 8.99 -9.56
N MET A 30 2.54 8.56 -9.20
CA MET A 30 1.47 9.45 -8.74
C MET A 30 1.91 10.25 -7.52
N LEU A 31 2.38 9.57 -6.46
CA LEU A 31 2.77 10.21 -5.21
C LEU A 31 3.93 11.17 -5.40
N SER A 32 4.91 10.82 -6.24
CA SER A 32 6.03 11.72 -6.55
C SER A 32 5.62 12.99 -7.29
N SER A 33 4.46 12.99 -7.93
CA SER A 33 3.92 14.14 -8.66
C SER A 33 2.91 14.96 -7.86
N GLU A 34 2.50 14.46 -6.70
CA GLU A 34 1.41 15.04 -5.93
C GLU A 34 1.91 16.23 -5.10
N LYS A 35 1.07 17.27 -5.02
CA LYS A 35 1.40 18.53 -4.31
C LYS A 35 0.53 18.76 -3.09
N GLU A 36 -0.38 17.85 -2.83
CA GLU A 36 -1.33 17.91 -1.74
C GLU A 36 -1.25 16.63 -0.92
N VAL A 37 -1.49 16.72 0.38
CA VAL A 37 -1.67 15.54 1.22
C VAL A 37 -3.05 14.97 0.94
N LEU A 38 -3.12 13.65 0.78
CA LEU A 38 -4.34 12.96 0.39
C LEU A 38 -4.80 11.99 1.47
N ASP A 39 -6.11 11.88 1.62
CA ASP A 39 -6.73 10.73 2.25
C ASP A 39 -6.58 9.54 1.29
N LEU A 40 -5.90 8.49 1.76
CA LEU A 40 -5.64 7.30 0.95
C LEU A 40 -5.76 6.07 1.82
N LEU A 41 -6.44 5.06 1.31
CA LEU A 41 -6.45 3.71 1.84
C LEU A 41 -5.82 2.77 0.81
N ILE A 42 -4.73 2.10 1.18
CA ILE A 42 -4.00 1.22 0.28
C ILE A 42 -4.03 -0.21 0.80
N THR A 43 -4.61 -1.08 0.00
CA THR A 43 -4.67 -2.52 0.26
C THR A 43 -3.78 -3.26 -0.73
N PRO A 44 -2.71 -3.94 -0.29
CA PRO A 44 -1.86 -4.73 -1.17
C PRO A 44 -2.47 -6.09 -1.52
N PHE A 45 -2.16 -6.58 -2.72
CA PHE A 45 -2.58 -7.88 -3.24
C PHE A 45 -1.41 -8.59 -3.90
N LEU A 46 -1.33 -9.91 -3.73
CA LEU A 46 -0.51 -10.78 -4.59
C LEU A 46 -1.37 -11.32 -5.72
N ILE A 47 -0.89 -11.12 -6.95
CA ILE A 47 -1.60 -11.55 -8.16
C ILE A 47 -0.71 -12.50 -8.96
N GLY A 48 -1.17 -13.74 -9.09
CA GLY A 48 -0.56 -14.74 -9.96
C GLY A 48 -1.17 -14.66 -11.35
N GLU A 49 -0.51 -13.98 -12.30
CA GLU A 49 -1.08 -13.73 -13.64
C GLU A 49 -1.44 -15.01 -14.40
N ARG A 50 -0.68 -16.10 -14.20
CA ARG A 50 -0.88 -17.38 -14.90
C ARG A 50 -2.15 -18.10 -14.45
N ASP A 51 -2.38 -18.13 -13.14
CA ASP A 51 -3.45 -18.89 -12.51
C ASP A 51 -4.67 -18.00 -12.17
N GLN A 52 -4.57 -16.69 -12.42
CA GLN A 52 -5.55 -15.65 -12.03
C GLN A 52 -5.87 -15.67 -10.53
N GLU A 53 -4.92 -16.13 -9.71
CA GLU A 53 -5.03 -16.12 -8.26
C GLU A 53 -4.84 -14.69 -7.75
N VAL A 54 -5.80 -14.21 -6.97
CA VAL A 54 -5.75 -12.91 -6.28
C VAL A 54 -5.81 -13.17 -4.79
N TYR A 55 -4.81 -12.69 -4.06
CA TYR A 55 -4.71 -12.86 -2.63
C TYR A 55 -4.51 -11.51 -1.95
N GLU A 56 -5.48 -11.13 -1.12
CA GLU A 56 -5.44 -9.90 -0.34
C GLU A 56 -4.46 -10.04 0.82
N LEU A 57 -3.51 -9.11 0.91
CA LEU A 57 -2.55 -9.03 2.00
C LEU A 57 -3.12 -8.15 3.12
N LEU A 58 -4.20 -8.62 3.76
CA LEU A 58 -5.03 -7.85 4.69
C LEU A 58 -4.22 -7.16 5.81
N TYR A 59 -3.25 -7.87 6.42
CA TYR A 59 -2.43 -7.33 7.51
C TYR A 59 -1.43 -6.26 7.10
N TYR A 60 -1.26 -6.06 5.80
CA TYR A 60 -0.31 -5.13 5.20
C TYR A 60 -0.99 -3.86 4.69
N LYS A 61 -2.32 -3.76 4.86
CA LYS A 61 -3.10 -2.57 4.55
C LYS A 61 -2.65 -1.40 5.41
N THR A 62 -2.60 -0.20 4.81
CA THR A 62 -2.27 1.04 5.51
C THR A 62 -3.08 2.21 4.97
N TYR A 63 -3.07 3.34 5.69
CA TYR A 63 -3.79 4.54 5.28
C TYR A 63 -3.08 5.84 5.66
N SER A 64 -3.43 6.92 4.98
CA SER A 64 -3.18 8.30 5.43
C SER A 64 -4.51 9.04 5.58
N GLU A 65 -4.63 9.80 6.66
CA GLU A 65 -5.75 10.71 6.91
C GLU A 65 -5.25 12.15 7.05
N VAL A 66 -5.88 13.07 6.33
CA VAL A 66 -5.52 14.48 6.29
C VAL A 66 -6.10 15.18 7.51
N ILE A 67 -5.24 15.82 8.30
CA ILE A 67 -5.65 16.68 9.41
C ILE A 67 -5.39 18.15 9.09
N ASN A 68 -6.26 19.02 9.61
CA ASN A 68 -6.16 20.47 9.41
C ASN A 68 -5.21 21.14 10.40
N ASP A 69 -5.17 20.63 11.63
CA ASP A 69 -4.43 21.18 12.76
C ASP A 69 -3.73 20.04 13.51
N GLY A 70 -2.56 20.33 14.10
CA GLY A 70 -1.73 19.34 14.78
C GLY A 70 -0.49 18.92 13.98
N GLU A 71 0.38 18.14 14.62
CA GLU A 71 1.58 17.58 14.01
C GLU A 71 1.26 16.28 13.28
N SER A 72 1.97 16.00 12.18
CA SER A 72 1.87 14.72 11.49
C SER A 72 2.48 13.61 12.35
N GLU A 73 1.82 12.46 12.41
CA GLU A 73 2.27 11.31 13.20
C GLU A 73 1.91 9.98 12.53
N THR A 74 2.75 8.97 12.78
CA THR A 74 2.44 7.59 12.40
C THR A 74 1.73 6.88 13.53
N ILE A 75 0.76 6.05 13.17
CA ILE A 75 0.07 5.18 14.12
C ILE A 75 0.92 3.93 14.27
N THR A 76 1.13 3.49 15.50
CA THR A 76 1.92 2.28 15.80
C THR A 76 1.00 1.11 16.12
N TYR A 77 1.48 -0.12 15.88
CA TYR A 77 0.76 -1.30 16.32
C TYR A 77 0.73 -1.39 17.85
N ASP A 78 -0.38 -1.88 18.39
CA ASP A 78 -0.50 -2.16 19.82
C ASP A 78 0.57 -3.17 20.26
N SER A 79 1.18 -2.95 21.43
CA SER A 79 2.24 -3.83 21.94
C SER A 79 1.82 -5.30 22.16
N GLY A 80 0.52 -5.57 22.34
CA GLY A 80 -0.07 -6.89 22.50
C GLY A 80 -0.64 -7.48 21.21
N ASN A 81 -0.39 -6.87 20.04
CA ASN A 81 -0.87 -7.41 18.77
C ASN A 81 -0.26 -8.79 18.46
N LEU A 82 -1.00 -9.62 17.72
CA LEU A 82 -0.57 -10.96 17.32
C LEU A 82 -0.06 -11.01 15.87
N LEU A 83 0.23 -9.85 15.27
CA LEU A 83 0.73 -9.80 13.90
C LEU A 83 2.20 -10.23 13.84
N PRO A 84 2.63 -10.76 12.69
CA PRO A 84 4.02 -11.05 12.41
C PRO A 84 4.96 -9.87 12.72
N ALA A 85 6.13 -10.18 13.30
CA ALA A 85 7.16 -9.17 13.54
C ALA A 85 7.61 -8.49 12.23
N GLU A 86 7.57 -9.21 11.10
CA GLU A 86 7.88 -8.65 9.78
C GLU A 86 6.91 -7.50 9.41
N VAL A 87 5.65 -7.58 9.81
CA VAL A 87 4.66 -6.51 9.60
C VAL A 87 4.96 -5.35 10.56
N THR A 88 4.99 -5.65 11.86
CA THR A 88 4.99 -4.63 12.91
C THR A 88 6.30 -3.85 13.02
N SER A 89 7.41 -4.38 12.51
CA SER A 89 8.71 -3.70 12.49
C SER A 89 9.00 -2.93 11.20
N ARG A 90 8.20 -3.09 10.15
CA ARG A 90 8.52 -2.56 8.81
C ARG A 90 7.52 -1.56 8.26
N ILE A 91 6.25 -1.68 8.66
CA ILE A 91 5.21 -0.78 8.21
C ILE A 91 4.44 -0.20 9.40
N PHE A 92 3.73 0.87 9.14
CA PHE A 92 2.77 1.45 10.08
C PHE A 92 1.34 1.14 9.60
N PRO A 93 0.39 0.86 10.50
CA PRO A 93 -1.01 0.66 10.15
C PRO A 93 -1.68 1.92 9.56
N GLY A 94 -1.15 3.11 9.83
CA GLY A 94 -1.61 4.35 9.21
C GLY A 94 -0.86 5.58 9.69
N ALA A 95 -1.29 6.75 9.24
CA ALA A 95 -0.76 8.04 9.67
C ALA A 95 -1.82 9.15 9.62
N TYR A 96 -1.74 10.08 10.58
CA TYR A 96 -2.43 11.37 10.53
C TYR A 96 -1.45 12.40 10.01
N ILE A 97 -1.81 13.12 8.95
CA ILE A 97 -0.85 13.96 8.22
C ILE A 97 -1.40 15.36 8.06
N ASN A 98 -0.68 16.35 8.59
CA ASN A 98 -1.07 17.73 8.43
C ASN A 98 -1.07 18.08 6.93
N LYS A 99 -2.13 18.73 6.44
CA LYS A 99 -2.25 19.10 5.03
C LYS A 99 -1.08 19.92 4.46
N ASN A 100 -0.32 20.60 5.32
CA ASN A 100 0.85 21.38 4.92
C ASN A 100 2.17 20.58 4.94
N ASP A 101 2.15 19.34 5.43
CA ASP A 101 3.33 18.50 5.63
C ASP A 101 3.47 17.43 4.53
N ILE A 102 3.68 17.94 3.32
CA ILE A 102 3.90 17.11 2.12
C ILE A 102 5.17 16.25 2.26
N ALA A 103 6.16 16.73 3.01
CA ALA A 103 7.40 15.99 3.23
C ALA A 103 7.15 14.72 4.03
N PHE A 104 6.37 14.80 5.12
CA PHE A 104 5.96 13.64 5.88
C PHE A 104 5.10 12.68 5.04
N PHE A 105 4.13 13.20 4.28
CA PHE A 105 3.30 12.40 3.37
C PHE A 105 4.15 11.54 2.41
N ASN A 106 5.10 12.18 1.73
CA ASN A 106 6.00 11.50 0.80
C ASN A 106 6.91 10.49 1.51
N GLY A 107 7.42 10.85 2.70
CA GLY A 107 8.26 9.97 3.51
C GLY A 107 7.53 8.71 3.98
N PHE A 108 6.31 8.88 4.48
CA PHE A 108 5.43 7.79 4.94
C PHE A 108 5.18 6.77 3.82
N TRP A 109 4.68 7.24 2.68
CA TRP A 109 4.37 6.33 1.56
C TRP A 109 5.62 5.72 0.93
N SER A 110 6.71 6.48 0.79
CA SER A 110 7.98 5.94 0.31
C SER A 110 8.50 4.82 1.21
N SER A 111 8.44 5.00 2.54
CA SER A 111 8.79 3.97 3.51
C SER A 111 7.93 2.72 3.33
N TYR A 112 6.60 2.88 3.25
CA TYR A 112 5.66 1.78 3.06
C TYR A 112 5.94 0.97 1.79
N PHE A 113 6.06 1.61 0.62
CA PHE A 113 6.31 0.89 -0.64
C PHE A 113 7.67 0.21 -0.67
N ASN A 114 8.70 0.83 -0.08
CA ASN A 114 10.02 0.22 0.05
C ASN A 114 10.01 -1.00 0.99
N ALA A 115 9.18 -0.98 2.02
CA ALA A 115 8.99 -2.12 2.91
C ALA A 115 8.27 -3.28 2.19
N MET A 116 7.16 -2.98 1.51
CA MET A 116 6.38 -3.97 0.74
C MET A 116 7.21 -4.67 -0.34
N GLU A 117 8.07 -3.93 -1.06
CA GLU A 117 8.96 -4.49 -2.09
C GLU A 117 9.97 -5.50 -1.53
N LYS A 118 10.33 -5.38 -0.24
CA LYS A 118 11.33 -6.22 0.43
C LYS A 118 10.71 -7.30 1.34
N MET A 119 9.40 -7.37 1.43
CA MET A 119 8.70 -8.33 2.29
C MET A 119 8.76 -9.74 1.72
N LYS A 120 8.95 -10.70 2.62
CA LYS A 120 9.01 -12.13 2.30
C LYS A 120 7.74 -12.87 2.70
N PHE A 121 6.91 -12.26 3.56
CA PHE A 121 5.65 -12.82 4.03
C PHE A 121 5.85 -14.15 4.76
N ASN A 122 6.90 -14.24 5.60
CA ASN A 122 7.38 -15.53 6.13
C ASN A 122 6.32 -16.29 6.94
N ASP A 123 5.43 -15.56 7.61
CA ASP A 123 4.37 -16.12 8.45
C ASP A 123 3.04 -16.30 7.69
N ASP A 124 3.00 -15.96 6.39
CA ASP A 124 1.85 -16.16 5.50
C ASP A 124 2.21 -17.20 4.42
N THR A 125 1.77 -18.45 4.66
CA THR A 125 2.10 -19.58 3.78
C THR A 125 1.49 -19.43 2.39
N THR A 126 0.32 -18.80 2.29
CA THR A 126 -0.35 -18.56 1.00
C THR A 126 0.43 -17.53 0.19
N ALA A 127 0.77 -16.40 0.80
CA ALA A 127 1.59 -15.36 0.17
C ALA A 127 2.94 -15.90 -0.30
N THR A 128 3.63 -16.64 0.57
CA THR A 128 4.92 -17.28 0.24
C THR A 128 4.80 -18.24 -0.95
N THR A 129 3.71 -19.02 -1.01
CA THR A 129 3.47 -19.97 -2.11
C THR A 129 3.22 -19.24 -3.42
N LEU A 130 2.39 -18.20 -3.40
CA LEU A 130 2.09 -17.39 -4.59
C LEU A 130 3.34 -16.70 -5.13
N LEU A 131 4.18 -16.13 -4.26
CA LEU A 131 5.45 -15.53 -4.66
C LEU A 131 6.38 -16.54 -5.34
N LYS A 132 6.48 -17.78 -4.83
CA LYS A 132 7.27 -18.86 -5.46
C LYS A 132 6.75 -19.25 -6.84
N LYS A 133 5.44 -19.10 -7.09
CA LYS A 133 4.83 -19.28 -8.42
C LYS A 133 5.05 -18.08 -9.36
N GLY A 134 5.63 -16.98 -8.86
CA GLY A 134 5.88 -15.76 -9.62
C GLY A 134 4.76 -14.72 -9.54
N ALA A 135 3.90 -14.78 -8.53
CA ALA A 135 2.94 -13.71 -8.27
C ALA A 135 3.65 -12.38 -7.98
N GLN A 136 3.00 -11.28 -8.34
CA GLN A 136 3.52 -9.92 -8.16
C GLN A 136 2.59 -9.10 -7.26
N ILE A 137 3.15 -8.07 -6.62
CA ILE A 137 2.38 -7.19 -5.75
C ILE A 137 1.68 -6.12 -6.59
N PHE A 138 0.38 -5.96 -6.38
CA PHE A 138 -0.42 -4.84 -6.84
C PHE A 138 -1.18 -4.23 -5.67
N TYR A 139 -1.90 -3.14 -5.91
CA TYR A 139 -2.59 -2.41 -4.86
C TYR A 139 -3.99 -1.99 -5.29
N GLU A 140 -4.93 -2.01 -4.36
CA GLU A 140 -6.15 -1.22 -4.45
C GLU A 140 -5.93 0.11 -3.72
N VAL A 141 -6.43 1.21 -4.29
CA VAL A 141 -6.34 2.56 -3.74
C VAL A 141 -7.75 3.14 -3.66
N VAL A 142 -8.16 3.56 -2.47
CA VAL A 142 -9.48 4.16 -2.17
C VAL A 142 -9.31 5.51 -1.48
#